data_AF-A0A6B0T7I1-F1
#
_entry.id   AF-A0A6B0T7I1-F1
#
_cell.length_a   1.000
_cell.length_b   1.000
_cell.length_c   1.000
_cell.angle_alpha   90.00
_cell.angle_beta   90.00
_cell.angle_gamma   90.00
#
_symmetry.space_group_name_H-M   'P 1'
#
loop_
_entity.id
_entity.type
_entity.pdbx_description
1 polymer ?
#
loop_
_entity_poly.entity_id
_entity_poly.type
_entity_poly.pdbx_seq_one_letter_code
_entity_poly.pdbx_strand_id
1 'polypeptide(L)'
;MKRRTLLAAAGAATTPLIAGCLGDDSPSDGGPSANETEPPANETDGQSREGDGTEGGDGQTTVEGEPLFEDSFSATSQGGFLAVNEAVETRSEAREAGFVLPDGEEELTLEAEVTENGTWESTQAEFPTVRVDEPITTDVSLELPNGLSGTLSDQQMTVAGRVRVVIEETGDQFGFEIEATTGESGSLSGAANFGEEPPTAVLVDNEFVIEEDTGNIFVDDFLGIPAEEPGTNWFEIEIELTGT
;
A
#
# COMPACT_ATOMS: atom_id res chain seq x y z
N MET A 1 45.94 -3.83 -17.16
CA MET A 1 46.48 -2.72 -16.32
C MET A 1 45.61 -2.62 -15.08
N LYS A 2 46.21 -2.71 -13.89
CA LYS A 2 45.56 -2.76 -12.58
C LYS A 2 45.02 -1.38 -12.21
N ARG A 3 43.75 -1.27 -11.82
CA ARG A 3 43.24 -0.12 -11.04
C ARG A 3 42.85 -0.60 -9.65
N ARG A 4 43.27 0.21 -8.67
CA ARG A 4 43.45 -0.11 -7.26
C ARG A 4 42.17 0.17 -6.50
N THR A 5 41.79 -0.79 -5.66
CA THR A 5 40.93 -0.66 -4.48
C THR A 5 41.47 0.42 -3.55
N LEU A 6 40.60 1.33 -3.11
CA LEU A 6 40.83 2.20 -1.97
C LEU A 6 39.75 1.90 -0.93
N LEU A 7 40.22 1.35 0.19
CA LEU A 7 39.49 1.01 1.40
C LEU A 7 39.93 2.00 2.48
N ALA A 8 39.00 2.78 3.03
CA ALA A 8 39.14 3.63 4.22
C ALA A 8 37.76 4.22 4.53
N ALA A 9 37.27 4.38 5.76
CA ALA A 9 37.79 4.09 7.09
C ALA A 9 36.61 4.11 8.07
N ALA A 10 36.78 3.41 9.18
CA ALA A 10 35.88 3.36 10.32
C ALA A 10 35.49 4.77 10.85
N GLY A 11 34.19 4.98 11.06
CA GLY A 11 33.62 6.09 11.83
C GLY A 11 33.00 5.55 13.11
N ALA A 12 33.39 6.13 14.24
CA ALA A 12 33.14 5.64 15.59
C ALA A 12 31.68 5.78 16.04
N ALA A 13 31.16 4.75 16.72
CA ALA A 13 29.96 4.83 17.53
C ALA A 13 30.25 5.61 18.82
N THR A 14 29.59 6.76 18.99
CA THR A 14 29.52 7.48 20.26
C THR A 14 28.20 7.17 20.96
N THR A 15 28.27 6.32 21.98
CA THR A 15 27.18 6.04 22.92
C THR A 15 27.03 7.21 23.91
N PRO A 16 25.87 7.85 24.06
CA PRO A 16 25.64 8.76 25.18
C PRO A 16 25.45 7.96 26.48
N LEU A 17 26.36 8.18 27.43
CA LEU A 17 26.22 7.77 28.83
C LEU A 17 25.15 8.63 29.51
N ILE A 18 24.00 8.04 29.85
CA ILE A 18 23.04 8.65 30.77
C ILE A 18 23.51 8.36 32.19
N ALA A 19 24.13 9.37 32.81
CA ALA A 19 24.40 9.40 34.24
C ALA A 19 23.11 9.73 35.01
N GLY A 20 22.86 8.95 36.06
CA GLY A 20 21.60 8.96 36.79
C GLY A 20 21.35 10.18 37.68
N CYS A 21 20.07 10.32 38.04
CA CYS A 21 19.66 10.93 39.29
C CYS A 21 18.79 9.91 40.05
N LEU A 22 19.37 9.38 41.13
CA LEU A 22 18.65 8.79 42.25
C LEU A 22 17.73 9.84 42.90
N GLY A 23 16.56 9.41 43.30
CA GLY A 23 15.67 10.07 44.26
C GLY A 23 14.25 9.54 44.07
N ASP A 24 13.45 9.22 45.07
CA ASP A 24 13.62 9.04 46.51
C ASP A 24 12.38 8.24 46.91
N ASP A 25 12.54 7.31 47.85
CA ASP A 25 11.48 6.50 48.45
C ASP A 25 10.28 7.36 48.92
N SER A 26 9.07 6.97 48.56
CA SER A 26 7.88 7.33 49.33
C SER A 26 6.92 6.15 49.37
N PRO A 27 6.86 5.41 50.50
CA PRO A 27 5.87 4.37 50.70
C PRO A 27 4.52 5.00 51.06
N SER A 28 3.48 4.68 50.28
CA SER A 28 2.09 4.95 50.67
C SER A 28 1.35 3.62 50.81
N ASP A 29 1.37 3.12 52.04
CA ASP A 29 0.42 2.14 52.58
C ASP A 29 -0.99 2.73 52.53
N GLY A 30 -1.94 2.00 51.93
CA GLY A 30 -3.27 2.57 51.67
C GLY A 30 -4.40 1.61 51.32
N GLY A 31 -4.39 0.36 51.80
CA GLY A 31 -5.60 -0.40 52.15
C GLY A 31 -6.45 -1.05 51.03
N PRO A 32 -7.03 -2.24 51.29
CA PRO A 32 -7.90 -2.94 50.35
C PRO A 32 -9.33 -2.42 50.45
N SER A 33 -9.94 -2.06 49.32
CA SER A 33 -11.38 -1.86 49.25
C SER A 33 -11.96 -2.81 48.20
N ALA A 34 -12.43 -3.95 48.70
CA ALA A 34 -13.36 -4.81 47.99
C ALA A 34 -14.62 -3.99 47.72
N ASN A 35 -14.98 -3.83 46.45
CA ASN A 35 -16.34 -3.48 46.08
C ASN A 35 -16.79 -4.45 45.00
N GLU A 36 -17.26 -5.60 45.49
CA GLU A 36 -18.18 -6.47 44.78
C GLU A 36 -19.41 -5.64 44.41
N THR A 37 -19.64 -5.44 43.12
CA THR A 37 -20.93 -4.97 42.62
C THR A 37 -21.19 -5.68 41.31
N GLU A 38 -21.66 -6.92 41.43
CA GLU A 38 -22.53 -7.51 40.41
C GLU A 38 -23.83 -6.70 40.34
N PRO A 39 -24.29 -6.34 39.14
CA PRO A 39 -25.69 -6.64 38.81
C PRO A 39 -25.86 -6.99 37.31
N PRO A 40 -27.10 -7.30 36.89
CA PRO A 40 -27.74 -8.60 36.95
C PRO A 40 -27.74 -9.33 35.60
N ALA A 41 -28.02 -10.63 35.64
CA ALA A 41 -28.38 -11.42 34.47
C ALA A 41 -29.54 -10.74 33.71
N ASN A 42 -29.27 -10.29 32.49
CA ASN A 42 -30.28 -9.86 31.54
C ASN A 42 -30.63 -11.05 30.63
N GLU A 43 -31.64 -11.82 31.04
CA GLU A 43 -32.30 -12.79 30.18
C GLU A 43 -33.02 -12.02 29.05
N THR A 44 -32.41 -11.99 27.86
CA THR A 44 -33.13 -11.56 26.66
C THR A 44 -33.63 -12.79 25.93
N ASP A 45 -34.88 -13.12 26.22
CA ASP A 45 -35.75 -13.98 25.45
C ASP A 45 -35.83 -13.53 23.98
N GLY A 46 -35.67 -14.51 23.08
CA GLY A 46 -36.48 -14.68 21.88
C GLY A 46 -36.56 -13.53 20.88
N GLN A 47 -35.84 -13.70 19.77
CA GLN A 47 -36.45 -13.63 18.43
C GLN A 47 -35.52 -14.25 17.39
N SER A 48 -35.76 -15.54 17.11
CA SER A 48 -35.35 -16.16 15.84
C SER A 48 -36.01 -15.38 14.71
N ARG A 49 -35.24 -14.52 14.06
CA ARG A 49 -35.65 -13.82 12.84
C ARG A 49 -35.00 -14.56 11.68
N GLU A 50 -35.71 -15.56 11.17
CA GLU A 50 -35.50 -16.08 9.83
C GLU A 50 -35.89 -14.97 8.83
N GLY A 51 -34.92 -14.15 8.42
CA GLY A 51 -34.99 -13.33 7.22
C GLY A 51 -34.05 -13.98 6.21
N ASP A 52 -34.60 -14.78 5.30
CA ASP A 52 -35.06 -14.32 3.98
C ASP A 52 -33.85 -13.94 3.12
N GLY A 53 -33.49 -14.88 2.26
CA GLY A 53 -32.34 -14.80 1.40
C GLY A 53 -32.53 -13.70 0.37
N THR A 54 -31.72 -12.65 0.49
CA THR A 54 -31.50 -11.75 -0.63
C THR A 54 -30.50 -12.44 -1.55
N GLU A 55 -31.01 -12.80 -2.72
CA GLU A 55 -30.30 -13.30 -3.88
C GLU A 55 -29.02 -12.48 -4.14
N GLY A 56 -27.94 -13.19 -4.45
CA GLY A 56 -26.68 -12.60 -4.90
C GLY A 56 -26.95 -11.71 -6.11
N GLY A 57 -26.99 -10.41 -5.87
CA GLY A 57 -26.82 -9.44 -6.92
C GLY A 57 -25.35 -9.49 -7.29
N ASP A 58 -25.07 -9.91 -8.53
CA ASP A 58 -23.80 -9.63 -9.20
C ASP A 58 -23.54 -8.14 -9.01
N GLY A 59 -22.65 -7.82 -8.06
CA GLY A 59 -22.36 -6.48 -7.59
C GLY A 59 -21.67 -5.69 -8.69
N GLN A 60 -22.43 -5.30 -9.70
CA GLN A 60 -22.01 -4.34 -10.70
C GLN A 60 -21.94 -3.01 -9.97
N THR A 61 -20.74 -2.67 -9.48
CA THR A 61 -20.41 -1.41 -8.85
C THR A 61 -20.70 -0.32 -9.87
N THR A 62 -21.89 0.26 -9.77
CA THR A 62 -22.28 1.37 -10.65
C THR A 62 -21.60 2.60 -10.08
N VAL A 63 -20.63 3.12 -10.81
CA VAL A 63 -19.93 4.35 -10.46
C VAL A 63 -20.92 5.50 -10.61
N GLU A 64 -21.07 6.32 -9.59
CA GLU A 64 -21.85 7.55 -9.70
C GLU A 64 -20.98 8.62 -10.36
N GLY A 65 -21.40 9.14 -11.51
CA GLY A 65 -20.72 10.23 -12.23
C GLY A 65 -20.66 10.01 -13.74
N GLU A 66 -20.37 11.07 -14.48
CA GLU A 66 -20.02 10.96 -15.90
C GLU A 66 -18.55 10.52 -16.03
N PRO A 67 -18.19 9.72 -17.04
CA PRO A 67 -16.80 9.32 -17.24
C PRO A 67 -15.93 10.54 -17.54
N LEU A 68 -14.72 10.58 -16.97
CA LEU A 68 -13.79 11.69 -17.18
C LEU A 68 -13.27 11.76 -18.63
N PHE A 69 -13.12 10.60 -19.27
CA PHE A 69 -12.73 10.45 -20.68
C PHE A 69 -13.73 9.54 -21.39
N GLU A 70 -14.03 9.82 -22.66
CA GLU A 70 -15.06 9.09 -23.41
C GLU A 70 -14.55 7.77 -24.02
N ASP A 71 -13.30 7.75 -24.51
CA ASP A 71 -12.77 6.62 -25.29
C ASP A 71 -11.53 5.99 -24.65
N SER A 72 -10.51 6.79 -24.35
CA SER A 72 -9.23 6.31 -23.83
C SER A 72 -8.48 7.40 -23.05
N PHE A 73 -7.53 6.97 -22.22
CA PHE A 73 -6.60 7.86 -21.55
C PHE A 73 -5.22 7.24 -21.43
N SER A 74 -4.23 8.10 -21.26
CA SER A 74 -2.91 7.72 -20.77
C SER A 74 -2.67 8.27 -19.38
N ALA A 75 -1.89 7.56 -18.55
CA ALA A 75 -1.45 8.04 -17.25
C ALA A 75 0.07 7.92 -17.11
N THR A 76 0.67 8.87 -16.41
CA THR A 76 2.07 8.86 -16.03
C THR A 76 2.22 9.06 -14.53
N SER A 77 3.09 8.29 -13.88
CA SER A 77 3.28 8.44 -12.44
C SER A 77 4.13 9.64 -12.08
N GLN A 78 3.66 10.43 -11.11
CA GLN A 78 4.42 11.51 -10.47
C GLN A 78 5.12 11.04 -9.18
N GLY A 79 5.38 9.73 -9.10
CA GLY A 79 5.95 9.05 -7.94
C GLY A 79 4.92 8.23 -7.17
N GLY A 80 5.31 7.83 -5.96
CA GLY A 80 4.54 6.94 -5.11
C GLY A 80 5.45 6.06 -4.27
N PHE A 81 4.88 5.07 -3.60
CA PHE A 81 5.66 4.06 -2.89
C PHE A 81 4.88 2.75 -2.67
N LEU A 82 5.63 1.67 -2.45
CA LEU A 82 5.13 0.37 -2.02
C LEU A 82 5.90 -0.06 -0.75
N ALA A 83 5.21 -0.26 0.36
CA ALA A 83 5.78 -0.79 1.60
C ALA A 83 5.06 -2.08 2.00
N VAL A 84 5.81 -3.08 2.43
CA VAL A 84 5.29 -4.41 2.76
C VAL A 84 5.66 -4.76 4.19
N ASN A 85 4.68 -5.23 4.97
CA ASN A 85 4.82 -5.67 6.36
C ASN A 85 5.68 -4.74 7.23
N GLU A 86 5.55 -3.45 7.00
CA GLU A 86 6.25 -2.48 7.80
C GLU A 86 5.43 -2.34 9.09
N ALA A 87 6.06 -2.64 10.23
CA ALA A 87 5.51 -2.39 11.56
C ALA A 87 5.51 -0.87 11.86
N VAL A 88 5.09 -0.08 10.88
CA VAL A 88 5.07 1.37 10.87
C VAL A 88 3.63 1.83 11.08
N GLU A 89 3.49 2.83 11.94
CA GLU A 89 2.17 3.33 12.33
C GLU A 89 1.72 4.49 11.43
N THR A 90 2.62 4.98 10.55
CA THR A 90 2.38 6.19 9.75
C THR A 90 2.79 6.03 8.28
N ARG A 91 2.04 6.73 7.41
CA ARG A 91 2.34 6.86 5.97
C ARG A 91 3.76 7.37 5.70
N SER A 92 4.28 8.27 6.53
CA SER A 92 5.62 8.83 6.35
C SER A 92 6.70 7.77 6.56
N GLU A 93 6.57 6.98 7.63
CA GLU A 93 7.49 5.89 7.94
C GLU A 93 7.40 4.79 6.87
N ALA A 94 6.18 4.45 6.43
CA ALA A 94 5.97 3.49 5.33
C ALA A 94 6.66 3.94 4.04
N ARG A 95 6.60 5.22 3.70
CA ARG A 95 7.29 5.77 2.52
C ARG A 95 8.81 5.76 2.67
N GLU A 96 9.33 5.99 3.88
CA GLU A 96 10.78 5.97 4.14
C GLU A 96 11.35 4.55 4.13
N ALA A 97 10.57 3.55 4.56
CA ALA A 97 11.00 2.15 4.59
C ALA A 97 10.74 1.40 3.27
N GLY A 98 9.69 1.79 2.54
CA GLY A 98 9.26 1.11 1.31
C GLY A 98 10.05 1.46 0.05
N PHE A 99 9.63 0.83 -1.05
CA PHE A 99 10.11 1.08 -2.40
C PHE A 99 9.50 2.37 -2.93
N VAL A 100 10.31 3.42 -3.09
CA VAL A 100 9.85 4.68 -3.67
C VAL A 100 9.80 4.54 -5.20
N LEU A 101 8.63 4.82 -5.78
CA LEU A 101 8.49 4.83 -7.23
C LEU A 101 9.16 6.10 -7.80
N PRO A 102 9.98 5.97 -8.85
CA PRO A 102 10.60 7.10 -9.51
C PRO A 102 9.57 8.01 -10.19
N ASP A 103 9.96 9.27 -10.37
CA ASP A 103 9.26 10.29 -11.14
C ASP A 103 10.07 10.70 -12.39
N GLY A 104 9.41 11.23 -13.42
CA GLY A 104 10.08 11.78 -14.60
C GLY A 104 10.50 10.74 -15.65
N GLU A 105 11.77 10.67 -16.02
CA GLU A 105 12.23 9.90 -17.20
C GLU A 105 12.08 8.37 -17.04
N GLU A 106 11.95 7.88 -15.81
CA GLU A 106 11.73 6.47 -15.48
C GLU A 106 10.39 6.31 -14.76
N GLU A 107 9.32 6.97 -15.21
CA GLU A 107 7.99 6.88 -14.61
C GLU A 107 7.21 5.62 -15.04
N LEU A 108 6.18 5.26 -14.27
CA LEU A 108 5.15 4.35 -14.74
C LEU A 108 4.38 5.01 -15.87
N THR A 109 4.09 4.24 -16.92
CA THR A 109 3.21 4.64 -18.01
C THR A 109 2.06 3.65 -18.14
N LEU A 110 0.87 4.19 -18.41
CA LEU A 110 -0.37 3.43 -18.57
C LEU A 110 -1.12 3.97 -19.79
N GLU A 111 -1.61 3.08 -20.64
CA GLU A 111 -2.62 3.36 -21.65
C GLU A 111 -3.85 2.50 -21.36
N ALA A 112 -5.05 3.10 -21.45
CA ALA A 112 -6.30 2.42 -21.12
C ALA A 112 -7.43 2.79 -22.07
N GLU A 113 -8.30 1.82 -22.35
CA GLU A 113 -9.58 2.01 -23.03
C GLU A 113 -10.70 2.14 -21.99
N VAL A 114 -11.61 3.10 -22.20
CA VAL A 114 -12.74 3.41 -21.33
C VAL A 114 -14.04 2.95 -22.01
N THR A 115 -14.93 2.35 -21.23
CA THR A 115 -16.27 1.98 -21.68
C THR A 115 -17.27 3.10 -21.42
N GLU A 116 -18.43 3.08 -22.09
CA GLU A 116 -19.49 4.08 -21.92
C GLU A 116 -19.98 4.24 -20.46
N ASN A 117 -19.74 3.22 -19.64
CA ASN A 117 -20.13 3.14 -18.23
C ASN A 117 -18.99 3.46 -17.26
N GLY A 118 -17.89 4.06 -17.75
CA GLY A 118 -16.78 4.55 -16.94
C GLY A 118 -15.88 3.46 -16.37
N THR A 119 -16.02 2.21 -16.83
CA THR A 119 -15.03 1.16 -16.53
C THR A 119 -13.88 1.27 -17.52
N TRP A 120 -12.67 0.90 -17.12
CA TRP A 120 -11.51 0.93 -18.01
C TRP A 120 -10.63 -0.31 -17.84
N GLU A 121 -9.89 -0.65 -18.89
CA GLU A 121 -8.89 -1.72 -18.91
C GLU A 121 -7.61 -1.21 -19.57
N SER A 122 -6.46 -1.57 -19.02
CA SER A 122 -5.16 -1.20 -19.57
C SER A 122 -4.89 -1.96 -20.86
N THR A 123 -4.48 -1.26 -21.90
CA THR A 123 -3.92 -1.85 -23.12
C THR A 123 -2.41 -1.98 -23.03
N GLN A 124 -1.77 -1.10 -22.26
CA GLN A 124 -0.34 -1.11 -21.96
C GLN A 124 -0.11 -0.56 -20.55
N ALA A 125 0.76 -1.20 -19.77
CA ALA A 125 1.17 -0.71 -18.47
C ALA A 125 2.61 -1.14 -18.19
N GLU A 126 3.48 -0.18 -17.95
CA GLU A 126 4.90 -0.42 -17.72
C GLU A 126 5.31 0.26 -16.42
N PHE A 127 5.80 -0.53 -15.47
CA PHE A 127 6.43 -0.03 -14.26
C PHE A 127 7.93 0.12 -14.47
N PRO A 128 8.54 1.15 -13.88
CA PRO A 128 9.99 1.29 -13.88
C PRO A 128 10.63 0.27 -12.95
N THR A 129 11.91 0.00 -13.19
CA THR A 129 12.73 -0.77 -12.25
C THR A 129 13.15 0.14 -11.11
N VAL A 130 12.88 -0.29 -9.88
CA VAL A 130 13.20 0.46 -8.67
C VAL A 130 14.50 -0.08 -8.09
N ARG A 131 15.44 0.81 -7.84
CA ARG A 131 16.68 0.47 -7.13
C ARG A 131 16.46 0.61 -5.62
N VAL A 132 16.75 -0.46 -4.90
CA VAL A 132 16.73 -0.53 -3.44
C VAL A 132 18.17 -0.50 -2.99
N ASP A 133 18.59 0.49 -2.22
CA ASP A 133 20.01 0.65 -1.87
C ASP A 133 20.37 0.07 -0.49
N GLU A 134 19.41 -0.06 0.43
CA GLU A 134 19.62 -0.57 1.78
C GLU A 134 18.52 -1.54 2.23
N PRO A 135 18.85 -2.55 3.06
CA PRO A 135 20.17 -3.01 3.48
C PRO A 135 20.88 -3.84 2.40
N ILE A 136 20.20 -4.22 1.32
CA ILE A 136 20.77 -4.96 0.18
C ILE A 136 20.53 -4.12 -1.07
N THR A 137 21.61 -3.86 -1.81
CA THR A 137 21.52 -3.12 -3.06
C THR A 137 21.02 -4.03 -4.19
N THR A 138 19.74 -3.94 -4.55
CA THR A 138 19.15 -4.76 -5.61
C THR A 138 18.21 -3.93 -6.49
N ASP A 139 18.05 -4.36 -7.73
CA ASP A 139 17.03 -3.84 -8.64
C ASP A 139 15.76 -4.71 -8.50
N VAL A 140 14.60 -4.05 -8.45
CA VAL A 140 13.28 -4.65 -8.29
C VAL A 140 12.41 -4.22 -9.47
N SER A 141 11.82 -5.18 -10.17
CA SER A 141 10.89 -4.92 -11.26
C SER A 141 9.48 -5.31 -10.84
N LEU A 142 8.50 -4.49 -11.25
CA LEU A 142 7.08 -4.78 -11.05
C LEU A 142 6.47 -5.22 -12.39
N GLU A 143 5.86 -6.39 -12.41
CA GLU A 143 5.17 -6.94 -13.57
C GLU A 143 3.65 -6.94 -13.34
N LEU A 144 2.89 -6.67 -14.40
CA LEU A 144 1.43 -6.68 -14.42
C LEU A 144 0.94 -7.79 -15.36
N PRO A 145 0.97 -9.07 -14.95
CA PRO A 145 0.71 -10.21 -15.83
C PRO A 145 -0.66 -10.17 -16.52
N ASN A 146 -1.65 -9.51 -15.91
CA ASN A 146 -3.01 -9.40 -16.41
C ASN A 146 -3.41 -7.96 -16.75
N GLY A 147 -2.46 -7.02 -16.76
CA GLY A 147 -2.75 -5.59 -16.84
C GLY A 147 -3.43 -5.05 -15.58
N LEU A 148 -4.00 -3.86 -15.72
CA LEU A 148 -4.80 -3.14 -14.73
C LEU A 148 -6.19 -2.88 -15.29
N SER A 149 -7.18 -2.80 -14.41
CA SER A 149 -8.53 -2.39 -14.75
C SER A 149 -9.12 -1.55 -13.64
N GLY A 150 -10.26 -0.91 -13.87
CA GLY A 150 -10.90 -0.17 -12.81
C GLY A 150 -12.08 0.67 -13.28
N THR A 151 -12.35 1.71 -12.53
CA THR A 151 -13.40 2.68 -12.84
C THR A 151 -12.87 4.09 -12.80
N LEU A 152 -13.48 4.97 -13.59
CA LEU A 152 -13.14 6.38 -13.72
C LEU A 152 -14.41 7.21 -13.93
N SER A 153 -14.69 8.10 -12.99
CA SER A 153 -15.70 9.16 -13.11
C SER A 153 -15.08 10.53 -12.89
N ASP A 154 -15.89 11.58 -13.03
CA ASP A 154 -15.55 12.96 -12.70
C ASP A 154 -15.20 13.22 -11.22
N GLN A 155 -15.35 12.21 -10.35
CA GLN A 155 -15.12 12.33 -8.90
C GLN A 155 -14.16 11.29 -8.34
N GLN A 156 -14.06 10.11 -8.94
CA GLN A 156 -13.32 8.99 -8.37
C GLN A 156 -12.64 8.16 -9.44
N MET A 157 -11.48 7.61 -9.10
CA MET A 157 -10.81 6.57 -9.87
C MET A 157 -10.50 5.37 -8.97
N THR A 158 -10.65 4.17 -9.52
CA THR A 158 -10.17 2.93 -8.92
C THR A 158 -9.24 2.22 -9.89
N VAL A 159 -8.30 1.45 -9.35
CA VAL A 159 -7.37 0.57 -10.06
C VAL A 159 -7.36 -0.77 -9.34
N ALA A 160 -7.55 -1.84 -10.08
CA ALA A 160 -7.41 -3.20 -9.62
C ALA A 160 -6.47 -3.97 -10.56
N GLY A 161 -5.72 -4.91 -10.00
CA GLY A 161 -4.85 -5.77 -10.79
C GLY A 161 -3.94 -6.63 -9.94
N ARG A 162 -3.26 -7.59 -10.58
CA ARG A 162 -2.24 -8.38 -9.90
C ARG A 162 -0.87 -7.77 -10.18
N VAL A 163 -0.15 -7.44 -9.12
CA VAL A 163 1.25 -7.01 -9.18
C VAL A 163 2.12 -8.23 -8.88
N ARG A 164 3.16 -8.45 -9.68
CA ARG A 164 4.23 -9.38 -9.37
C ARG A 164 5.52 -8.59 -9.16
N VAL A 165 6.15 -8.82 -8.03
CA VAL A 165 7.47 -8.27 -7.69
C VAL A 165 8.53 -9.28 -8.10
N VAL A 166 9.54 -8.83 -8.82
CA VAL A 166 10.69 -9.64 -9.24
C VAL A 166 11.97 -8.99 -8.73
N ILE A 167 12.76 -9.74 -7.96
CA ILE A 167 14.05 -9.30 -7.44
C ILE A 167 15.12 -9.75 -8.43
N GLU A 168 15.70 -8.82 -9.19
CA GLU A 168 16.52 -9.18 -10.36
C GLU A 168 17.79 -9.96 -10.00
N GLU A 169 18.41 -9.65 -8.86
CA GLU A 169 19.68 -10.28 -8.47
C GLU A 169 19.53 -11.77 -8.13
N THR A 170 18.43 -12.14 -7.48
CA THR A 170 18.18 -13.53 -7.03
C THR A 170 17.24 -14.29 -7.94
N GLY A 171 16.39 -13.59 -8.70
CA GLY A 171 15.29 -14.16 -9.46
C GLY A 171 14.11 -14.60 -8.59
N ASP A 172 14.11 -14.24 -7.31
CA ASP A 172 12.99 -14.47 -6.40
C ASP A 172 11.82 -13.57 -6.78
N GLN A 173 10.60 -14.06 -6.61
CA GLN A 173 9.38 -13.35 -7.00
C GLN A 173 8.21 -13.74 -6.11
N PHE A 174 7.27 -12.81 -5.95
CA PHE A 174 5.99 -13.01 -5.28
C PHE A 174 4.95 -12.10 -5.94
N GLY A 175 3.65 -12.37 -5.73
CA GLY A 175 2.61 -11.49 -6.25
C GLY A 175 1.46 -11.28 -5.26
N PHE A 176 0.76 -10.18 -5.48
CA PHE A 176 -0.41 -9.76 -4.70
C PHE A 176 -1.40 -9.02 -5.59
N GLU A 177 -2.64 -8.92 -5.11
CA GLU A 177 -3.68 -8.13 -5.77
C GLU A 177 -3.71 -6.74 -5.14
N ILE A 178 -3.84 -5.71 -5.98
CA ILE A 178 -4.08 -4.34 -5.55
C ILE A 178 -5.52 -3.96 -5.88
N GLU A 179 -6.13 -3.15 -5.02
CA GLU A 179 -7.44 -2.53 -5.19
C GLU A 179 -7.37 -1.05 -4.78
N ALA A 180 -6.56 -0.28 -5.49
CA ALA A 180 -6.29 1.12 -5.16
C ALA A 180 -7.43 2.05 -5.56
N THR A 181 -7.65 3.10 -4.76
CA THR A 181 -8.75 4.06 -4.94
C THR A 181 -8.31 5.49 -4.63
N THR A 182 -8.94 6.48 -5.27
CA THR A 182 -8.79 7.89 -4.87
C THR A 182 -9.63 8.25 -3.63
N GLY A 183 -10.38 7.28 -3.09
CA GLY A 183 -11.14 7.39 -1.85
C GLY A 183 -10.35 6.95 -0.61
N GLU A 184 -11.01 6.26 0.32
CA GLU A 184 -10.37 5.70 1.52
C GLU A 184 -10.01 4.22 1.29
N SER A 185 -8.85 3.81 1.79
CA SER A 185 -8.45 2.40 1.91
C SER A 185 -7.70 2.23 3.23
N GLY A 186 -8.28 1.48 4.18
CA GLY A 186 -7.74 1.36 5.54
C GLY A 186 -7.44 2.72 6.19
N SER A 187 -6.17 2.95 6.51
CA SER A 187 -5.68 4.21 7.12
C SER A 187 -5.25 5.26 6.08
N LEU A 188 -5.31 4.94 4.79
CA LEU A 188 -4.95 5.83 3.70
C LEU A 188 -6.17 6.54 3.12
N SER A 189 -5.93 7.78 2.68
CA SER A 189 -6.88 8.55 1.90
C SER A 189 -6.20 9.03 0.63
N GLY A 190 -6.75 8.63 -0.50
CA GLY A 190 -6.40 9.13 -1.83
C GLY A 190 -6.99 10.50 -2.09
N ALA A 191 -6.80 10.98 -3.32
CA ALA A 191 -7.35 12.25 -3.78
C ALA A 191 -7.55 12.24 -5.29
N ALA A 192 -8.48 13.05 -5.78
CA ALA A 192 -8.69 13.30 -7.21
C ALA A 192 -8.86 14.80 -7.44
N ASN A 193 -8.11 15.35 -8.40
CA ASN A 193 -8.23 16.74 -8.86
C ASN A 193 -8.55 16.76 -10.36
N PHE A 194 -9.73 16.29 -10.73
CA PHE A 194 -10.13 16.17 -12.13
C PHE A 194 -10.61 17.47 -12.79
N GLY A 195 -10.73 18.55 -12.01
CA GLY A 195 -11.02 19.89 -12.53
C GLY A 195 -9.79 20.68 -12.99
N GLU A 196 -8.59 20.11 -12.84
CA GLU A 196 -7.33 20.71 -13.29
C GLU A 196 -6.93 20.19 -14.68
N GLU A 197 -6.01 20.89 -15.35
CA GLU A 197 -5.49 20.50 -16.65
C GLU A 197 -3.95 20.49 -16.58
N PRO A 198 -3.32 19.30 -16.52
CA PRO A 198 -3.92 17.96 -16.62
C PRO A 198 -4.64 17.50 -15.32
N PRO A 199 -5.65 16.61 -15.42
CA PRO A 199 -6.25 15.95 -14.26
C PRO A 199 -5.23 15.11 -13.49
N THR A 200 -5.29 15.11 -12.16
CA THR A 200 -4.39 14.31 -11.30
C THR A 200 -5.16 13.44 -10.32
N ALA A 201 -4.57 12.32 -9.92
CA ALA A 201 -5.10 11.41 -8.91
C ALA A 201 -4.00 10.84 -8.01
N VAL A 202 -4.32 10.65 -6.73
CA VAL A 202 -3.54 9.87 -5.76
C VAL A 202 -4.35 8.64 -5.41
N LEU A 203 -3.90 7.49 -5.87
CA LEU A 203 -4.53 6.18 -5.64
C LEU A 203 -3.83 5.51 -4.46
N VAL A 204 -4.62 4.98 -3.53
CA VAL A 204 -4.11 4.34 -2.32
C VAL A 204 -4.72 2.97 -2.09
N ASP A 205 -3.92 2.05 -1.55
CA ASP A 205 -4.36 0.76 -1.03
C ASP A 205 -3.56 0.43 0.25
N ASN A 206 -4.28 0.19 1.36
CA ASN A 206 -3.72 -0.22 2.64
C ASN A 206 -4.25 -1.59 3.09
N GLU A 207 -5.04 -2.26 2.26
CA GLU A 207 -5.76 -3.48 2.64
C GLU A 207 -5.28 -4.72 1.89
N PHE A 208 -4.45 -4.57 0.86
CA PHE A 208 -3.82 -5.70 0.19
C PHE A 208 -2.98 -6.56 1.15
N VAL A 209 -2.94 -7.85 0.84
CA VAL A 209 -2.17 -8.86 1.58
C VAL A 209 -1.26 -9.61 0.62
N ILE A 210 -0.16 -10.12 1.15
CA ILE A 210 0.78 -10.99 0.42
C ILE A 210 0.75 -12.35 1.08
N GLU A 211 0.04 -13.30 0.48
CA GLU A 211 -0.07 -14.68 0.96
C GLU A 211 1.12 -15.55 0.50
N GLU A 212 1.82 -15.12 -0.55
CA GLU A 212 2.90 -15.87 -1.19
C GLU A 212 4.25 -15.56 -0.52
N ASP A 213 5.03 -16.61 -0.23
CA ASP A 213 6.46 -16.51 0.04
C ASP A 213 7.28 -16.71 -1.24
N THR A 214 8.53 -16.24 -1.24
CA THR A 214 9.45 -16.47 -2.36
C THR A 214 10.12 -17.85 -2.28
N GLY A 215 10.03 -18.51 -1.13
CA GLY A 215 10.78 -19.71 -0.77
C GLY A 215 12.24 -19.43 -0.39
N ASN A 216 12.67 -18.17 -0.40
CA ASN A 216 13.98 -17.73 0.06
C ASN A 216 13.87 -17.01 1.40
N ILE A 217 14.17 -17.73 2.48
CA ILE A 217 14.05 -17.23 3.85
C ILE A 217 14.73 -15.87 4.10
N PHE A 218 15.82 -15.55 3.40
CA PHE A 218 16.50 -14.27 3.59
C PHE A 218 15.76 -13.12 2.93
N VAL A 219 15.13 -13.37 1.78
CA VAL A 219 14.27 -12.40 1.09
C VAL A 219 12.96 -12.26 1.86
N ASP A 220 12.37 -13.39 2.27
CA ASP A 220 11.11 -13.42 2.99
C ASP A 220 11.19 -12.67 4.33
N ASP A 221 12.23 -12.93 5.13
CA ASP A 221 12.47 -12.24 6.42
C ASP A 221 12.82 -10.75 6.21
N PHE A 222 13.50 -10.42 5.11
CA PHE A 222 13.86 -9.04 4.81
C PHE A 222 12.65 -8.20 4.39
N LEU A 223 11.81 -8.73 3.51
CA LEU A 223 10.60 -8.07 3.02
C LEU A 223 9.40 -8.22 3.97
N GLY A 224 9.55 -9.04 5.01
CA GLY A 224 8.47 -9.40 5.92
C GLY A 224 7.32 -10.13 5.23
N ILE A 225 7.60 -10.99 4.26
CA ILE A 225 6.56 -11.81 3.58
C ILE A 225 6.53 -13.25 4.14
N PRO A 226 5.36 -13.91 4.20
CA PRO A 226 4.05 -13.39 3.81
C PRO A 226 3.54 -12.29 4.76
N ALA A 227 2.79 -11.35 4.20
CA ALA A 227 2.23 -10.18 4.88
C ALA A 227 0.69 -10.27 4.86
N GLU A 228 0.14 -11.12 5.72
CA GLU A 228 -1.27 -11.56 5.68
C GLU A 228 -2.23 -10.64 6.45
N GLU A 229 -1.73 -9.59 7.11
CA GLU A 229 -2.54 -8.67 7.92
C GLU A 229 -2.87 -7.38 7.14
N PRO A 230 -4.15 -7.13 6.79
CA PRO A 230 -4.57 -5.87 6.20
C PRO A 230 -4.21 -4.68 7.11
N GLY A 231 -3.90 -3.54 6.52
CA GLY A 231 -3.48 -2.33 7.24
C GLY A 231 -1.97 -2.23 7.43
N THR A 232 -1.21 -3.30 7.22
CA THR A 232 0.25 -3.33 7.40
C THR A 232 1.04 -3.12 6.10
N ASN A 233 0.37 -3.27 4.96
CA ASN A 233 0.95 -3.03 3.64
C ASN A 233 0.43 -1.70 3.09
N TRP A 234 1.29 -0.97 2.38
CA TRP A 234 1.01 0.40 1.95
C TRP A 234 1.36 0.55 0.48
N PHE A 235 0.38 0.94 -0.31
CA PHE A 235 0.55 1.26 -1.72
C PHE A 235 -0.02 2.64 -1.99
N GLU A 236 0.78 3.46 -2.64
CA GLU A 236 0.38 4.78 -3.08
C GLU A 236 1.02 5.08 -4.43
N ILE A 237 0.22 5.59 -5.36
CA ILE A 237 0.72 6.11 -6.63
C ILE A 237 0.03 7.43 -6.95
N GLU A 238 0.85 8.42 -7.29
CA GLU A 238 0.37 9.69 -7.82
C GLU A 238 0.44 9.62 -9.34
N ILE A 239 -0.64 9.94 -10.03
CA ILE A 239 -0.72 9.89 -11.49
C ILE A 239 -1.27 11.19 -12.07
N GLU A 240 -0.72 11.54 -13.22
CA GLU A 240 -1.23 12.57 -14.12
C GLU A 240 -1.94 11.89 -15.29
N LEU A 241 -3.15 12.36 -15.63
CA LEU A 241 -3.98 11.77 -16.68
C LEU A 241 -4.01 12.69 -17.91
N THR A 242 -3.99 12.09 -19.09
CA THR A 242 -4.17 12.79 -20.36
C THR A 242 -5.16 12.03 -21.24
N GLY A 243 -6.18 12.73 -21.76
CA GLY A 243 -7.11 12.17 -22.73
C GLY A 243 -6.43 12.01 -24.10
N THR A 244 -6.70 10.91 -24.78
CA THR A 244 -6.07 10.56 -26.07
C THR A 244 -7.01 10.65 -27.26
#